data_AF-A0A8T5SUV5-F1
#
_entry.id   AF-A0A8T5SUV5-F1
#
_cell.length_a   1.000
_cell.length_b   1.000
_cell.length_c   1.000
_cell.angle_alpha   90.00
_cell.angle_beta   90.00
_cell.angle_gamma   90.00
#
_symmetry.space_group_name_H-M   'P 1'
#
loop_
_entity.id
_entity.type
_entity.pdbx_description
1 polymer ?
#
loop_
_entity_poly.entity_id
_entity_poly.type
_entity_poly.pdbx_seq_one_letter_code
_entity_poly.pdbx_strand_id
1 'polypeptide(L)'
;MATKFQYLKGTIGHLFLFLVNFSVLVGIIESLQLFTPSLPILNAMVLGYMLTHTFILLSVQQGVQILELIRMRLPTILVTYYFEISDQETIKVPLFDPTKNRLAVFILLLVITGGPILFPIFAIYGFLLVWGHLAIIALAPARIVQYFGIFLNYAPPLLLIIAAVIIVSIVMIEMKHE
;
A
#
# COMPACT_ATOMS: atom_id res chain seq x y z
N MET A 1 -7.33 0.77 -30.39
CA MET A 1 -7.21 2.12 -29.78
C MET A 1 -8.11 2.16 -28.57
N ALA A 2 -7.58 2.49 -27.38
CA ALA A 2 -8.43 2.65 -26.21
C ALA A 2 -9.32 3.89 -26.38
N THR A 3 -10.59 3.78 -26.03
CA THR A 3 -11.54 4.90 -26.15
C THR A 3 -11.29 5.93 -25.04
N LYS A 4 -11.62 7.20 -25.27
CA LYS A 4 -11.52 8.26 -24.23
C LYS A 4 -12.18 7.84 -22.89
N PHE A 5 -13.26 7.07 -22.99
CA PHE A 5 -13.96 6.50 -21.84
C PHE A 5 -13.13 5.48 -21.04
N GLN A 6 -12.33 4.64 -21.71
CA GLN A 6 -11.45 3.68 -21.04
C GLN A 6 -10.33 4.39 -20.28
N TYR A 7 -9.76 5.46 -20.84
CA TYR A 7 -8.77 6.28 -20.13
C TYR A 7 -9.38 6.93 -18.89
N LEU A 8 -10.57 7.55 -19.01
CA LEU A 8 -11.26 8.16 -17.88
C LEU A 8 -11.56 7.13 -16.78
N LYS A 9 -12.09 5.96 -17.15
CA LYS A 9 -12.37 4.87 -16.20
C LYS A 9 -11.09 4.37 -15.51
N GLY A 10 -10.00 4.24 -16.27
CA GLY A 10 -8.67 3.90 -15.76
C GLY A 10 -8.18 4.90 -14.71
N THR A 11 -8.16 6.19 -15.08
CA THR A 11 -7.72 7.27 -14.19
C THR A 11 -8.56 7.33 -12.91
N ILE A 12 -9.90 7.27 -13.02
CA ILE A 12 -10.78 7.27 -11.85
C ILE A 12 -10.49 6.07 -10.94
N GLY A 13 -10.34 4.87 -11.51
CA GLY A 13 -10.00 3.69 -10.73
C GLY A 13 -8.67 3.85 -9.98
N HIS A 14 -7.63 4.34 -10.67
CA HIS A 14 -6.32 4.56 -10.05
C HIS A 14 -6.37 5.63 -8.97
N LEU A 15 -7.09 6.74 -9.19
CA LEU A 15 -7.26 7.77 -8.15
C LEU A 15 -8.01 7.24 -6.93
N PHE A 16 -9.05 6.44 -7.16
CA PHE A 16 -9.79 5.79 -6.07
C PHE A 16 -8.90 4.83 -5.28
N LEU A 17 -8.18 3.93 -5.96
CA LEU A 17 -7.28 2.99 -5.29
C LEU A 17 -6.13 3.72 -4.57
N PHE A 18 -5.63 4.81 -5.14
CA PHE A 18 -4.64 5.66 -4.48
C PHE A 18 -5.18 6.25 -3.17
N LEU A 19 -6.41 6.75 -3.17
CA LEU A 19 -7.06 7.26 -1.96
C LEU A 19 -7.24 6.17 -0.89
N VAL A 20 -7.64 4.96 -1.31
CA VAL A 20 -7.75 3.81 -0.42
C VAL A 20 -6.39 3.46 0.18
N ASN A 21 -5.34 3.32 -0.65
CA ASN A 21 -3.98 3.02 -0.20
C ASN A 21 -3.44 4.11 0.74
N PHE A 22 -3.70 5.38 0.44
CA PHE A 22 -3.34 6.50 1.31
C PHE A 22 -4.05 6.41 2.67
N SER A 23 -5.33 6.06 2.67
CA SER A 23 -6.09 5.84 3.90
C SER A 23 -5.52 4.67 4.71
N VAL A 24 -5.21 3.55 4.08
CA VAL A 24 -4.53 2.41 4.74
C VAL A 24 -3.20 2.84 5.36
N LEU A 25 -2.39 3.61 4.64
CA LEU A 25 -1.11 4.12 5.13
C LEU A 25 -1.29 4.98 6.39
N VAL A 26 -2.23 5.94 6.35
CA VAL A 26 -2.54 6.78 7.51
C VAL A 26 -3.01 5.92 8.69
N GLY A 27 -3.88 4.93 8.43
CA GLY A 27 -4.34 4.00 9.45
C GLY A 27 -3.20 3.23 10.11
N ILE A 28 -2.21 2.77 9.33
CA ILE A 28 -1.01 2.09 9.83
C ILE A 28 -0.18 3.06 10.70
N ILE A 29 0.13 4.25 10.18
CA ILE A 29 0.99 5.22 10.86
C ILE A 29 0.39 5.63 12.20
N GLU A 30 -0.90 5.96 12.24
CA GLU A 30 -1.58 6.40 13.45
C GLU A 30 -1.72 5.26 14.46
N SER A 31 -1.88 4.02 13.98
CA SER A 31 -1.93 2.84 14.86
C SER A 31 -0.58 2.51 15.52
N LEU A 32 0.55 3.02 15.03
CA LEU A 32 1.84 2.89 15.73
C LEU A 32 1.83 3.58 17.09
N GLN A 33 0.99 4.60 17.28
CA GLN A 33 0.86 5.31 18.55
C GLN A 33 0.14 4.47 19.62
N LEU A 34 -0.52 3.36 19.23
CA LEU A 34 -1.19 2.46 20.16
C LEU A 34 -0.22 1.60 20.97
N PHE A 35 1.05 1.51 20.55
CA PHE A 35 2.10 0.88 21.35
C PHE A 35 2.41 1.73 22.58
N THR A 36 1.92 1.28 23.73
CA THR A 36 2.18 1.91 25.03
C THR A 36 2.82 0.90 25.98
N PRO A 37 3.59 1.35 26.99
CA PRO A 37 4.25 0.44 27.93
C PRO A 37 3.29 -0.45 28.73
N SER A 38 2.03 -0.04 28.87
CA SER A 38 0.97 -0.78 29.56
C SER A 38 0.17 -1.71 28.64
N LEU A 39 0.46 -1.74 27.33
CA LEU A 39 -0.27 -2.58 26.39
C LEU A 39 0.00 -4.07 26.70
N PRO A 40 -1.04 -4.89 26.94
CA PRO A 40 -0.86 -6.32 27.15
C PRO A 40 -0.09 -6.97 26.00
N ILE A 41 0.84 -7.88 26.32
CA ILE A 41 1.76 -8.47 25.33
C ILE A 41 1.03 -9.11 24.15
N LEU A 42 -0.10 -9.78 24.40
CA LEU A 42 -0.90 -10.40 23.34
C LEU A 42 -1.46 -9.35 22.38
N ASN A 43 -1.96 -8.22 22.91
CA ASN A 43 -2.46 -7.12 22.09
C ASN A 43 -1.33 -6.47 21.30
N ALA A 44 -0.15 -6.31 21.89
CA ALA A 44 1.03 -5.81 21.21
C ALA A 44 1.46 -6.72 20.05
N MET A 45 1.43 -8.05 20.25
CA MET A 45 1.74 -9.03 19.20
C MET A 45 0.71 -9.00 18.08
N VAL A 46 -0.58 -8.95 18.40
CA VAL A 46 -1.65 -8.86 17.40
C VAL A 46 -1.54 -7.57 16.60
N LEU A 47 -1.36 -6.43 17.27
CA LEU A 47 -1.16 -5.14 16.60
C LEU A 47 0.10 -5.16 15.72
N GLY A 48 1.21 -5.71 16.22
CA GLY A 48 2.45 -5.85 15.46
C GLY A 48 2.27 -6.70 14.19
N TYR A 49 1.55 -7.82 14.30
CA TYR A 49 1.16 -8.64 13.15
C TYR A 49 0.31 -7.83 12.16
N MET A 50 -0.76 -7.20 12.63
CA MET A 50 -1.68 -6.42 11.80
C MET A 50 -0.95 -5.32 11.01
N LEU A 51 -0.07 -4.57 11.69
CA LEU A 51 0.69 -3.48 11.09
C LEU A 51 1.72 -3.99 10.09
N THR A 52 2.52 -4.98 10.48
CA THR A 52 3.57 -5.54 9.60
C THR A 52 2.95 -6.18 8.36
N HIS A 53 1.91 -6.98 8.55
CA HIS A 53 1.18 -7.63 7.46
C HIS A 53 0.60 -6.61 6.49
N THR A 54 -0.18 -5.65 7.00
CA THR A 54 -0.84 -4.65 6.16
C THR A 54 0.16 -3.73 5.48
N PHE A 55 1.28 -3.38 6.14
CA PHE A 55 2.34 -2.56 5.53
C PHE A 55 3.01 -3.26 4.35
N ILE A 56 3.31 -4.56 4.46
CA ILE A 56 3.87 -5.34 3.36
C ILE A 56 2.86 -5.44 2.23
N LEU A 57 1.60 -5.78 2.54
CA LEU A 57 0.54 -5.90 1.56
C LEU A 57 0.27 -4.58 0.82
N LEU A 58 0.26 -3.45 1.53
CA LEU A 58 0.15 -2.11 0.97
C LEU A 58 1.32 -1.79 0.03
N SER A 59 2.54 -2.16 0.41
CA SER A 59 3.73 -1.95 -0.43
C SER A 59 3.61 -2.70 -1.75
N VAL A 60 3.14 -3.96 -1.71
CA VAL A 60 2.87 -4.74 -2.92
C VAL A 60 1.73 -4.11 -3.73
N GLN A 61 0.61 -3.77 -3.09
CA GLN A 61 -0.55 -3.14 -3.72
C GLN A 61 -0.17 -1.86 -4.47
N GLN A 62 0.70 -1.03 -3.90
CA GLN A 62 1.19 0.18 -4.53
C GLN A 62 2.09 -0.13 -5.75
N GLY A 63 3.00 -1.11 -5.62
CA GLY A 63 3.84 -1.54 -6.74
C GLY A 63 3.01 -2.07 -7.93
N VAL A 64 1.97 -2.85 -7.63
CA VAL A 64 0.99 -3.35 -8.61
C VAL A 64 0.26 -2.19 -9.28
N GLN A 65 -0.21 -1.22 -8.50
CA GLN A 65 -0.93 -0.06 -9.02
C GLN A 65 -0.05 0.74 -9.99
N ILE A 66 1.21 1.00 -9.63
CA ILE A 66 2.17 1.68 -10.50
C ILE A 66 2.41 0.88 -11.79
N LEU A 67 2.60 -0.43 -11.69
CA LEU A 67 2.80 -1.30 -12.85
C LEU A 67 1.60 -1.27 -13.81
N GLU A 68 0.37 -1.36 -13.28
CA GLU A 68 -0.85 -1.30 -14.07
C GLU A 68 -1.07 0.10 -14.67
N LEU A 69 -0.68 1.15 -13.95
CA LEU A 69 -0.71 2.54 -14.46
C LEU A 69 0.25 2.71 -15.65
N ILE A 70 1.50 2.24 -15.54
CA ILE A 70 2.49 2.26 -16.63
C ILE A 70 1.99 1.47 -17.85
N ARG A 71 1.30 0.34 -17.59
CA ARG A 71 0.71 -0.52 -18.65
C ARG A 71 -0.63 0.00 -19.18
N MET A 72 -1.11 1.15 -18.70
CA MET A 72 -2.40 1.74 -19.07
C MET A 72 -3.59 0.79 -18.88
N ARG A 73 -3.57 0.01 -17.80
CA ARG A 73 -4.60 -0.95 -17.42
C ARG A 73 -5.41 -0.44 -16.24
N LEU A 74 -6.57 -1.05 -16.02
CA LEU A 74 -7.36 -0.81 -14.83
C LEU A 74 -6.58 -1.25 -13.59
N PRO A 75 -6.68 -0.53 -12.47
CA PRO A 75 -6.04 -0.95 -11.23
C PRO A 75 -6.58 -2.31 -10.78
N THR A 76 -5.68 -3.14 -10.27
CA THR A 76 -6.04 -4.40 -9.61
C THR A 76 -6.12 -4.17 -8.10
N ILE A 77 -7.22 -4.60 -7.48
CA ILE A 77 -7.33 -4.67 -6.02
C ILE A 77 -6.81 -6.04 -5.59
N LEU A 78 -5.60 -6.07 -5.03
CA LEU A 78 -4.86 -7.29 -4.76
C LEU A 78 -5.58 -8.22 -3.79
N VAL A 79 -6.27 -7.65 -2.81
CA VAL A 79 -7.00 -8.39 -1.78
C VAL A 79 -8.23 -9.13 -2.31
N THR A 80 -8.78 -8.72 -3.46
CA THR A 80 -9.90 -9.41 -4.11
C THR A 80 -9.46 -10.26 -5.29
N TYR A 81 -8.31 -9.95 -5.89
CA TYR A 81 -7.83 -10.56 -7.13
C TYR A 81 -7.91 -12.09 -7.16
N TYR A 82 -7.38 -12.77 -6.13
CA TYR A 82 -7.36 -14.23 -6.10
C TYR A 82 -8.74 -14.86 -5.88
N PHE A 83 -9.69 -14.11 -5.31
CA PHE A 83 -11.06 -14.57 -5.07
C PHE A 83 -11.98 -14.36 -6.29
N GLU A 84 -11.56 -13.54 -7.25
CA GLU A 84 -12.29 -13.29 -8.50
C GLU A 84 -11.97 -14.34 -9.58
N ILE A 85 -10.95 -15.17 -9.38
CA ILE A 85 -10.50 -16.19 -10.34
C ILE A 85 -11.12 -17.52 -9.97
N SER A 86 -11.87 -18.12 -10.92
CA SER A 86 -12.39 -19.47 -10.78
C SER A 86 -11.27 -20.52 -10.87
N ASP A 87 -11.43 -21.67 -10.23
CA ASP A 87 -10.49 -22.80 -10.26
C ASP A 87 -10.13 -23.28 -11.68
N GLN A 88 -10.98 -22.99 -12.66
CA GLN A 88 -10.80 -23.37 -14.07
C GLN A 88 -10.14 -22.28 -14.91
N GLU A 89 -10.01 -21.06 -14.38
CA GLU A 89 -9.40 -19.93 -15.07
C GLU A 89 -7.91 -19.81 -14.78
N THR A 90 -7.16 -19.38 -15.79
CA THR A 90 -5.72 -19.12 -15.62
C THR A 90 -5.50 -17.70 -15.09
N ILE A 91 -4.51 -17.55 -14.21
CA ILE A 91 -4.11 -16.26 -13.66
C ILE A 91 -3.56 -15.37 -14.80
N LYS A 92 -4.28 -14.29 -15.09
CA LYS A 92 -4.01 -13.42 -16.25
C LYS A 92 -2.75 -12.57 -16.10
N VAL A 93 -2.34 -12.30 -14.86
CA VAL A 93 -1.16 -11.47 -14.56
C VAL A 93 -0.04 -12.38 -14.06
N PRO A 94 1.05 -12.59 -14.82
CA PRO A 94 2.12 -13.49 -14.41
C PRO A 94 2.78 -13.14 -13.07
N LEU A 95 2.73 -11.86 -12.67
CA LEU A 95 3.21 -11.39 -11.37
C LEU A 95 2.46 -12.04 -10.20
N PHE A 96 1.21 -12.46 -10.42
CA PHE A 96 0.34 -13.07 -9.42
C PHE A 96 0.21 -14.59 -9.57
N ASP A 97 0.89 -15.19 -10.54
CA ASP A 97 0.84 -16.63 -10.76
C ASP A 97 1.86 -17.34 -9.83
N PRO A 98 1.40 -18.04 -8.76
CA PRO A 98 2.29 -18.70 -7.79
C PRO A 98 3.06 -19.87 -8.40
N THR A 99 2.62 -20.39 -9.56
CA THR A 99 3.35 -21.46 -10.27
C THR A 99 4.58 -20.92 -11.02
N LYS A 100 4.61 -19.62 -11.30
CA LYS A 100 5.66 -18.96 -12.10
C LYS A 100 6.55 -18.03 -11.29
N ASN A 101 6.05 -17.49 -10.17
CA ASN A 101 6.77 -16.48 -9.40
C ASN A 101 6.70 -16.75 -7.89
N ARG A 102 7.86 -16.81 -7.22
CA ARG A 102 7.94 -16.93 -5.75
C ARG A 102 7.30 -15.75 -5.02
N LEU A 103 7.37 -14.55 -5.61
CA LEU A 103 6.69 -13.38 -5.08
C LEU A 103 5.17 -13.59 -5.08
N ALA A 104 4.60 -14.22 -6.11
CA ALA A 104 3.17 -14.51 -6.16
C ALA A 104 2.74 -15.46 -5.03
N VAL A 105 3.57 -16.43 -4.66
CA VAL A 105 3.32 -17.29 -3.49
C VAL A 105 3.25 -16.44 -2.22
N PHE A 106 4.20 -15.53 -2.03
CA PHE A 106 4.23 -14.65 -0.87
C PHE A 106 3.00 -13.71 -0.82
N ILE A 107 2.62 -13.14 -1.97
CA ILE A 107 1.43 -12.32 -2.11
C ILE A 107 0.17 -13.13 -1.76
N LEU A 108 0.03 -14.34 -2.30
CA LEU A 108 -1.09 -15.22 -2.03
C LEU A 108 -1.21 -15.52 -0.53
N LEU A 109 -0.09 -15.81 0.13
CA LEU A 109 -0.05 -16.02 1.57
C LEU A 109 -0.49 -14.77 2.33
N LEU A 110 -0.03 -13.57 1.97
CA LEU A 110 -0.50 -12.32 2.59
C LEU A 110 -2.01 -12.11 2.40
N VAL A 111 -2.52 -12.36 1.19
CA VAL A 111 -3.94 -12.22 0.90
C VAL A 111 -4.75 -13.20 1.77
N ILE A 112 -4.41 -14.49 1.80
CA ILE A 112 -5.18 -15.50 2.56
C ILE A 112 -5.10 -15.27 4.08
N THR A 113 -3.94 -14.88 4.61
CA THR A 113 -3.73 -14.75 6.06
C THR A 113 -4.35 -13.52 6.70
N GLY A 114 -4.78 -12.53 5.91
CA GLY A 114 -5.39 -11.34 6.49
C GLY A 114 -5.78 -10.24 5.52
N GLY A 115 -5.39 -10.30 4.26
CA GLY A 115 -5.62 -9.21 3.30
C GLY A 115 -7.08 -8.72 3.22
N PRO A 116 -8.08 -9.59 2.98
CA PRO A 116 -9.48 -9.20 2.88
C PRO A 116 -10.07 -8.54 4.14
N ILE A 117 -9.48 -8.77 5.32
CA ILE A 117 -10.00 -8.26 6.59
C ILE A 117 -9.20 -7.06 7.06
N LEU A 118 -7.88 -7.20 7.16
CA LEU A 118 -6.99 -6.16 7.70
C LEU A 118 -6.96 -4.93 6.80
N PHE A 119 -6.92 -5.13 5.48
CA PHE A 119 -6.80 -4.02 4.53
C PHE A 119 -8.02 -3.08 4.59
N PRO A 120 -9.29 -3.56 4.56
CA PRO A 120 -10.45 -2.69 4.79
C PRO A 120 -10.49 -2.05 6.18
N ILE A 121 -10.07 -2.75 7.24
CA ILE A 121 -10.03 -2.19 8.60
C ILE A 121 -9.14 -0.94 8.63
N PHE A 122 -7.91 -1.05 8.13
CA PHE A 122 -6.99 0.08 8.08
C PHE A 122 -7.44 1.16 7.10
N ALA A 123 -8.06 0.79 5.97
CA ALA A 123 -8.60 1.76 5.01
C ALA A 123 -9.71 2.62 5.66
N ILE A 124 -10.67 1.99 6.33
CA ILE A 124 -11.78 2.69 6.99
C ILE A 124 -11.26 3.53 8.14
N TYR A 125 -10.43 2.95 9.02
CA TYR A 125 -9.86 3.66 10.16
C TYR A 125 -9.07 4.90 9.71
N GLY A 126 -8.14 4.73 8.77
CA GLY A 126 -7.35 5.84 8.26
C GLY A 126 -8.18 6.86 7.49
N PHE A 127 -9.22 6.45 6.76
CA PHE A 127 -10.14 7.39 6.11
C PHE A 127 -10.85 8.28 7.13
N LEU A 128 -11.34 7.71 8.24
CA LEU A 128 -11.95 8.47 9.32
C LEU A 128 -10.97 9.48 9.93
N LEU A 129 -9.70 9.10 10.10
CA LEU A 129 -8.67 10.00 10.59
C LEU A 129 -8.35 11.11 9.59
N VAL A 130 -8.18 10.79 8.30
CA VAL A 130 -7.97 11.79 7.24
C VAL A 130 -9.12 12.79 7.23
N TRP A 131 -10.36 12.30 7.31
CA TRP A 131 -11.54 13.16 7.38
C TRP A 131 -11.50 14.10 8.60
N GLY A 132 -11.15 13.58 9.78
CA GLY A 132 -10.98 14.39 10.98
C GLY A 132 -9.90 15.47 10.82
N HIS A 133 -8.74 15.11 10.25
CA HIS A 133 -7.66 16.05 9.97
C HIS A 133 -8.08 17.13 8.98
N LEU A 134 -8.79 16.79 7.91
CA LEU A 134 -9.30 17.75 6.93
C LEU A 134 -10.31 18.73 7.57
N ALA A 135 -11.19 18.24 8.46
CA ALA A 135 -12.11 19.11 9.19
C ALA A 135 -11.36 20.08 10.12
N ILE A 136 -10.33 19.62 10.83
CA ILE A 136 -9.48 20.48 11.68
C ILE A 136 -8.76 21.53 10.84
N ILE A 137 -8.20 21.14 9.69
CA ILE A 137 -7.53 22.05 8.76
C ILE A 137 -8.50 23.12 8.24
N ALA A 138 -9.73 22.76 7.91
CA ALA A 138 -10.75 23.70 7.46
C ALA A 138 -11.08 24.75 8.55
N LEU A 139 -11.06 24.35 9.82
CA LEU A 139 -11.30 25.24 10.96
C LEU A 139 -10.07 26.06 11.37
N ALA A 140 -8.86 25.55 11.10
CA ALA A 140 -7.59 26.20 11.45
C ALA A 140 -6.53 25.98 10.35
N PRO A 141 -6.56 26.78 9.26
CA PRO A 141 -5.69 26.57 8.09
C PRO A 141 -4.19 26.60 8.39
N ALA A 142 -3.77 27.29 9.45
CA ALA A 142 -2.37 27.32 9.90
C ALA A 142 -1.81 25.93 10.25
N ARG A 143 -2.66 24.93 10.55
CA ARG A 143 -2.25 23.54 10.77
C ARG A 143 -1.61 22.91 9.54
N ILE A 144 -1.97 23.34 8.32
CA ILE A 144 -1.31 22.86 7.09
C ILE A 144 0.18 23.14 7.12
N VAL A 145 0.58 24.34 7.58
CA VAL A 145 2.00 24.73 7.65
C VAL A 145 2.76 23.84 8.63
N GLN A 146 2.12 23.48 9.74
CA GLN A 146 2.70 22.55 10.71
C GLN A 146 2.89 21.14 10.10
N TYR A 147 1.87 20.59 9.43
CA TYR A 147 1.98 19.29 8.76
C TYR A 147 3.04 19.31 7.65
N PHE A 148 3.11 20.40 6.89
CA PHE A 148 4.12 20.57 5.86
C PHE A 148 5.53 20.66 6.45
N GLY A 149 5.70 21.33 7.60
CA GLY A 149 6.97 21.38 8.33
C GLY A 149 7.41 20.00 8.84
N ILE A 150 6.48 19.21 9.37
CA ILE A 150 6.73 17.80 9.74
C ILE A 150 7.18 17.02 8.51
N PHE A 151 6.43 17.10 7.41
CA PHE A 151 6.76 16.43 6.16
C PHE A 151 8.16 16.78 5.65
N LEU A 152 8.52 18.07 5.62
CA LEU A 152 9.84 18.52 5.15
C LEU A 152 11.00 18.03 6.02
N ASN A 153 10.78 17.74 7.31
CA ASN A 153 11.82 17.20 8.17
C ASN A 153 12.01 15.69 7.99
N TYR A 154 10.94 14.95 7.68
CA TYR A 154 11.01 13.49 7.53
C TYR A 154 11.23 13.03 6.08
N ALA A 155 10.79 13.79 5.09
CA ALA A 155 10.91 13.40 3.68
C ALA A 155 12.36 13.31 3.18
N PRO A 156 13.26 14.28 3.44
CA PRO A 156 14.63 14.22 2.92
C PRO A 156 15.43 13.01 3.44
N PRO A 157 15.45 12.69 4.76
CA PRO A 157 16.10 11.47 5.24
C PRO A 157 15.55 10.19 4.60
N LEU A 158 14.23 10.12 4.42
CA LEU A 158 13.57 8.96 3.84
C LEU A 158 13.90 8.79 2.34
N LEU A 159 13.95 9.88 1.59
CA LEU A 159 14.40 9.88 0.19
C LEU A 159 15.87 9.44 0.07
N LEU A 160 16.71 9.84 1.02
CA LEU A 160 18.13 9.45 1.06
C LEU A 160 18.29 7.94 1.30
N ILE A 161 17.49 7.37 2.20
CA ILE A 161 17.44 5.91 2.44
C ILE A 161 16.98 5.19 1.17
N ILE A 162 15.91 5.65 0.51
CA ILE A 162 15.43 5.06 -0.74
C ILE A 162 16.51 5.10 -1.82
N ALA A 163 17.16 6.26 -2.00
CA ALA A 163 18.26 6.41 -2.96
C ALA A 163 19.41 5.44 -2.65
N ALA A 164 19.79 5.29 -1.39
CA ALA A 164 20.83 4.35 -0.97
C ALA A 164 20.44 2.89 -1.30
N VAL A 165 19.20 2.49 -1.03
CA VAL A 165 18.68 1.15 -1.37
C VAL A 165 18.71 0.91 -2.87
N ILE A 166 18.32 1.91 -3.68
CA ILE A 166 18.36 1.81 -5.15
C ILE A 166 19.81 1.63 -5.63
N ILE A 167 20.75 2.44 -5.14
CA ILE A 167 22.16 2.34 -5.52
C ILE A 167 22.72 0.95 -5.18
N VAL A 168 22.49 0.46 -3.95
CA VAL A 168 22.93 -0.88 -3.54
C VAL A 168 22.30 -1.96 -4.41
N SER A 169 21.01 -1.84 -4.73
CA SER A 169 20.31 -2.80 -5.59
C SER A 169 20.90 -2.87 -7.00
N ILE A 170 21.22 -1.71 -7.60
CA ILE A 170 21.87 -1.63 -8.91
C ILE A 170 23.26 -2.28 -8.86
N VAL A 171 24.07 -1.92 -7.87
CA VAL A 171 25.43 -2.49 -7.70
C VAL A 171 25.38 -4.01 -7.55
N MET A 172 24.44 -4.54 -6.76
CA MET A 172 24.28 -5.99 -6.57
C MET A 172 23.87 -6.72 -7.86
N ILE A 173 23.07 -6.10 -8.72
CA ILE A 173 22.66 -6.68 -10.01
C ILE A 173 23.86 -6.71 -10.95
N GLU A 174 24.60 -5.60 -11.03
CA GLU A 174 25.78 -5.48 -11.91
C GLU A 174 26.86 -6.49 -11.53
N MET A 175 27.19 -6.60 -10.24
CA MET A 175 28.19 -7.55 -9.73
C MET A 175 27.84 -9.02 -9.95
N LYS A 176 26.59 -9.35 -10.28
CA LYS A 176 26.14 -10.73 -10.52
C LYS A 176 26.23 -11.11 -12.00
N HIS A 177 26.50 -10.14 -12.88
CA HIS A 177 26.64 -10.32 -14.32
C HIS A 177 28.11 -10.37 -14.80
N GLU A 178 29.07 -10.06 -13.91
CA GLU A 178 30.50 -10.37 -14.06
C GLU A 178 30.86 -11.73 -13.43
#